data_AF-A0A843JB28-F1
#
_entry.id   AF-A0A843JB28-F1
#
_cell.length_a   1.000
_cell.length_b   1.000
_cell.length_c   1.000
_cell.angle_alpha   90.00
_cell.angle_beta   90.00
_cell.angle_gamma   90.00
#
_symmetry.space_group_name_H-M   'P 1'
#
loop_
_entity.id
_entity.type
_entity.pdbx_description
1 polymer ?
#
loop_
_entity_poly.entity_id
_entity_poly.type
_entity_poly.pdbx_seq_one_letter_code
_entity_poly.pdbx_strand_id
1 'polypeptide(L)'
;REIYSMDVLMLAWILVYFIFFTFLNIKVNRYIITVFPAFIYFVIYALNEILDLSKRFEFFEFKKQNLLNIIPIILIVFCIFSAFTFTSTVHYNEDFNRNKVIADYLTEYDSDYMSKDVAVFNQRSYNWFLKKYTIPITDDQLDYLESSNITYYISDDNFNLSNYTMIYQKEGLYLYERIN
;
A
#
# COMPACT_ATOMS: atom_id res chain seq x y z
N ARG A 1 18.60 -25.34 -25.79
CA ARG A 1 18.46 -24.38 -24.67
C ARG A 1 17.01 -24.50 -24.24
N GLU A 2 16.75 -25.30 -23.19
CA GLU A 2 15.39 -25.51 -22.70
C GLU A 2 14.78 -24.16 -22.35
N ILE A 3 13.71 -23.82 -23.05
CA ILE A 3 12.89 -22.68 -22.75
C ILE A 3 12.21 -23.07 -21.43
N TYR A 4 12.63 -22.51 -20.30
CA TYR A 4 11.82 -22.58 -19.09
C TYR A 4 10.39 -22.22 -19.50
N SER A 5 9.42 -23.11 -19.24
CA SER A 5 8.05 -22.82 -19.62
C SER A 5 7.65 -21.50 -18.97
N MET A 6 7.00 -20.62 -19.74
CA MET A 6 6.55 -19.32 -19.23
C MET A 6 5.73 -19.49 -17.94
N ASP A 7 5.06 -20.62 -17.77
CA ASP A 7 4.36 -21.02 -16.56
C ASP A 7 5.25 -21.01 -15.31
N VAL A 8 6.45 -21.60 -15.39
CA VAL A 8 7.40 -21.65 -14.27
C VAL A 8 7.92 -20.25 -13.94
N LEU A 9 8.18 -19.44 -14.97
CA LEU A 9 8.62 -18.06 -14.79
C LEU A 9 7.53 -17.22 -14.10
N MET A 10 6.28 -17.32 -14.55
CA MET A 10 5.15 -16.57 -13.99
C MET A 10 4.79 -17.06 -12.58
N LEU A 11 4.92 -18.36 -12.32
CA LEU A 11 4.77 -18.90 -10.97
C LEU A 11 5.87 -18.38 -10.04
N ALA A 12 7.12 -18.41 -10.47
CA ALA A 12 8.25 -17.86 -9.72
C ALA A 12 8.07 -16.35 -9.45
N TRP A 13 7.54 -15.60 -10.42
CA TRP A 13 7.22 -14.18 -10.27
C TRP A 13 6.27 -13.94 -9.08
N ILE A 14 5.15 -14.66 -9.03
CA ILE A 14 4.18 -14.55 -7.92
C ILE A 14 4.85 -14.89 -6.59
N LEU A 15 5.62 -15.98 -6.54
CA LEU A 15 6.26 -16.46 -5.31
C LEU A 15 7.30 -15.47 -4.78
N VAL A 16 8.12 -14.87 -5.64
CA VAL A 16 9.12 -13.88 -5.24
C VAL A 16 8.46 -12.66 -4.61
N TYR A 17 7.41 -12.11 -5.23
CA TYR A 17 6.69 -10.98 -4.65
C TYR A 17 5.93 -11.35 -3.38
N PHE A 18 5.38 -12.56 -3.29
CA PHE A 18 4.74 -13.06 -2.07
C PHE A 18 5.69 -13.11 -0.88
N ILE A 19 6.90 -13.66 -1.08
CA ILE A 19 7.96 -13.68 -0.06
C ILE A 19 8.37 -12.26 0.29
N PHE A 20 8.63 -11.41 -0.71
CA PHE A 20 9.05 -10.03 -0.49
C PHE A 20 8.04 -9.24 0.35
N PHE A 21 6.74 -9.37 0.09
CA PHE A 21 5.68 -8.70 0.85
C PHE A 21 5.48 -9.23 2.27
N THR A 22 6.04 -10.39 2.60
CA THR A 22 6.07 -10.90 3.98
C THR A 22 7.03 -10.07 4.85
N PHE A 23 8.07 -9.46 4.27
CA PHE A 23 9.06 -8.66 5.00
C PHE A 23 8.70 -7.17 5.13
N LEU A 24 7.63 -6.70 4.47
CA LEU A 24 7.20 -5.30 4.58
C LEU A 24 6.24 -5.15 5.78
N ASN A 25 6.64 -4.34 6.76
CA ASN A 25 5.80 -4.03 7.92
C ASN A 25 4.51 -3.27 7.52
N ILE A 26 4.61 -2.34 6.57
CA ILE A 26 3.47 -1.55 6.10
C ILE A 26 2.95 -2.16 4.80
N LYS A 27 1.75 -2.75 4.84
CA LYS A 27 1.10 -3.37 3.67
C LYS A 27 0.10 -2.40 3.06
N VAL A 28 0.27 -2.11 1.77
CA VAL A 28 -0.59 -1.18 1.02
C VAL A 28 -1.12 -1.84 -0.24
N ASN A 29 -2.36 -1.51 -0.60
CA ASN A 29 -3.07 -2.12 -1.74
C ASN A 29 -2.27 -2.05 -3.06
N ARG A 30 -1.49 -0.99 -3.28
CA ARG A 30 -0.69 -0.83 -4.51
C ARG A 30 0.35 -1.93 -4.76
N TYR A 31 0.74 -2.70 -3.75
CA TYR A 31 1.70 -3.79 -3.91
C TYR A 31 1.21 -4.90 -4.83
N ILE A 32 -0.11 -5.11 -4.89
CA ILE A 32 -0.72 -6.09 -5.79
C ILE A 32 -0.41 -5.81 -7.27
N ILE A 33 -0.18 -4.54 -7.65
CA ILE A 33 0.10 -4.11 -9.03
C ILE A 33 1.33 -4.83 -9.61
N THR A 34 2.32 -5.14 -8.77
CA THR A 34 3.54 -5.85 -9.21
C THR A 34 3.30 -7.30 -9.60
N VAL A 35 2.21 -7.91 -9.11
CA VAL A 35 1.83 -9.30 -9.36
C VAL A 35 0.89 -9.43 -10.56
N PHE A 36 0.29 -8.32 -11.03
CA PHE A 36 -0.67 -8.30 -12.13
C PHE A 36 -0.20 -9.00 -13.42
N PRO A 37 1.06 -8.84 -13.90
CA PRO A 37 1.50 -9.50 -15.12
C PRO A 37 1.36 -11.04 -15.05
N ALA A 38 1.81 -11.64 -13.94
CA ALA A 38 1.69 -13.07 -13.73
C ALA A 38 0.24 -13.50 -13.49
N PHE A 39 -0.55 -12.69 -12.79
CA PHE A 39 -1.98 -12.93 -12.63
C PHE A 39 -2.71 -12.97 -13.97
N ILE A 40 -2.50 -11.97 -14.85
CA ILE A 40 -3.11 -11.90 -16.18
C ILE A 40 -2.70 -13.12 -17.02
N TYR A 41 -1.43 -13.52 -16.96
CA TYR A 41 -0.95 -14.73 -17.63
C TYR A 41 -1.76 -15.96 -17.24
N PHE A 42 -1.92 -16.21 -15.94
CA PHE A 42 -2.67 -17.38 -15.46
C PHE A 42 -4.16 -17.28 -15.73
N VAL A 43 -4.75 -16.09 -15.74
CA VAL A 43 -6.15 -15.89 -16.18
C VAL A 43 -6.32 -16.32 -17.64
N ILE A 44 -5.44 -15.87 -18.53
CA ILE A 44 -5.49 -16.25 -19.96
C ILE A 44 -5.25 -17.75 -20.13
N TYR A 45 -4.27 -18.31 -19.42
CA TYR A 45 -3.98 -19.74 -19.43
C TYR A 45 -5.20 -20.57 -18.98
N ALA A 46 -5.81 -20.21 -17.85
CA ALA A 46 -7.00 -20.88 -17.33
C ALA A 46 -8.19 -20.78 -18.29
N LEU A 47 -8.40 -19.62 -18.92
CA LEU A 47 -9.44 -19.45 -19.93
C LEU A 47 -9.24 -20.38 -21.13
N ASN A 48 -8.00 -20.50 -21.62
CA ASN A 48 -7.68 -21.41 -22.72
C ASN A 48 -7.96 -22.87 -22.35
N GLU A 49 -7.56 -23.30 -21.16
CA GLU A 49 -7.81 -24.66 -20.65
C GLU A 49 -9.31 -24.95 -20.47
N ILE A 50 -10.08 -24.00 -19.91
CA ILE A 50 -11.54 -24.14 -19.77
C ILE A 50 -12.21 -24.27 -21.14
N LEU A 51 -11.75 -23.50 -22.14
CA LEU A 51 -12.29 -23.55 -23.49
C LEU A 51 -11.90 -24.82 -24.26
N ASP A 52 -10.75 -25.41 -23.96
CA ASP A 52 -10.36 -26.70 -24.53
C ASP A 52 -11.04 -27.87 -23.81
N LEU A 53 -11.34 -27.74 -22.52
CA LEU A 53 -12.18 -28.67 -21.76
C LEU A 53 -13.63 -28.65 -22.24
N SER A 54 -14.20 -27.47 -22.54
CA SER A 54 -15.60 -27.34 -22.98
C SER A 54 -15.88 -28.03 -24.32
N LYS A 55 -14.88 -28.16 -25.20
CA LYS A 55 -14.99 -28.97 -26.43
C LYS A 55 -15.30 -30.45 -26.18
N ARG A 56 -14.98 -30.98 -25.00
CA ARG A 56 -15.30 -32.37 -24.65
C ARG A 56 -16.77 -32.58 -24.32
N PHE A 57 -17.51 -31.49 -24.11
CA PHE A 57 -18.95 -31.50 -23.84
C PHE A 57 -19.66 -30.96 -25.07
N GLU A 58 -20.27 -31.85 -25.86
CA GLU A 58 -20.99 -31.54 -27.12
C GLU A 58 -22.10 -30.47 -26.98
N PHE A 59 -22.48 -30.11 -25.75
CA PHE A 59 -23.46 -29.06 -25.46
C PHE A 59 -22.96 -27.62 -25.72
N PHE A 60 -21.64 -27.42 -25.79
CA PHE A 60 -21.01 -26.10 -26.00
C PHE A 60 -20.34 -26.01 -27.38
N GLU A 61 -21.09 -26.25 -28.46
CA GLU A 61 -20.65 -25.99 -29.85
C GLU A 61 -20.53 -24.47 -30.21
N PHE A 62 -20.33 -23.60 -29.23
CA PHE A 62 -19.96 -22.22 -29.51
C PHE A 62 -18.54 -22.18 -30.06
N LYS A 63 -18.35 -21.70 -31.30
CA LYS A 63 -17.04 -21.56 -31.94
C LYS A 63 -16.03 -20.91 -30.98
N LYS A 64 -14.97 -21.62 -30.59
CA LYS A 64 -13.87 -21.19 -29.70
C LYS A 64 -13.40 -19.75 -29.96
N GLN A 65 -13.33 -19.35 -31.23
CA GLN A 65 -12.97 -17.99 -31.64
C GLN A 65 -13.91 -16.90 -31.12
N ASN A 66 -15.21 -17.16 -31.04
CA ASN A 66 -16.17 -16.17 -30.53
C ASN A 66 -16.03 -16.01 -29.01
N LEU A 67 -15.84 -17.09 -28.26
CA LEU A 67 -15.67 -17.04 -26.80
C LEU A 67 -14.34 -16.39 -26.38
N LEU A 68 -13.24 -16.69 -27.09
CA LEU A 68 -11.94 -16.03 -26.88
C LEU A 68 -11.98 -14.52 -27.14
N ASN A 69 -12.93 -14.05 -27.96
CA ASN A 69 -13.12 -12.63 -28.20
C ASN A 69 -14.11 -12.00 -27.21
N ILE A 70 -15.19 -12.71 -26.86
CA ILE A 70 -16.26 -12.20 -25.99
C ILE A 70 -15.80 -12.10 -24.52
N ILE A 71 -15.08 -13.09 -24.00
CA ILE A 71 -14.66 -13.11 -22.59
C ILE A 71 -13.75 -11.92 -22.25
N PRO A 72 -12.69 -11.60 -23.03
CA PRO A 72 -11.89 -10.41 -22.79
C PRO A 72 -12.70 -9.12 -22.89
N ILE A 73 -13.66 -9.02 -23.82
CA ILE A 73 -14.53 -7.85 -23.95
C ILE A 73 -15.37 -7.67 -22.67
N ILE A 74 -15.97 -8.75 -22.16
CA ILE A 74 -16.73 -8.72 -20.90
C ILE A 74 -15.83 -8.29 -19.73
N LEU A 75 -14.63 -8.86 -19.62
CA LEU A 75 -13.67 -8.50 -18.57
C LEU A 75 -13.25 -7.03 -18.65
N ILE A 76 -13.01 -6.51 -19.85
CA ILE A 76 -12.70 -5.08 -20.07
C ILE A 76 -13.87 -4.21 -19.60
N VAL A 77 -15.10 -4.56 -19.98
CA VAL A 77 -16.31 -3.84 -19.55
C VAL A 77 -16.43 -3.87 -18.02
N PHE A 78 -16.24 -5.02 -17.38
CA PHE A 78 -16.23 -5.13 -15.91
C PHE A 78 -15.15 -4.27 -15.26
N CYS A 79 -13.93 -4.25 -15.81
CA CYS A 79 -12.85 -3.40 -15.32
C CYS A 79 -13.20 -1.91 -15.45
N ILE A 80 -13.83 -1.49 -16.55
CA ILE A 80 -14.28 -0.11 -16.75
C ILE A 80 -15.35 0.26 -15.73
N PHE A 81 -16.35 -0.60 -15.52
CA PHE A 81 -17.37 -0.38 -14.49
C PHE A 81 -16.74 -0.29 -13.09
N SER A 82 -15.85 -1.21 -12.74
CA SER A 82 -15.13 -1.20 -11.47
C SER A 82 -14.31 0.08 -11.28
N ALA A 83 -13.61 0.53 -12.33
CA ALA A 83 -12.84 1.77 -12.29
C ALA A 83 -13.77 2.98 -12.09
N PHE A 84 -14.89 3.04 -12.81
CA PHE A 84 -15.86 4.12 -12.69
C PHE A 84 -16.48 4.17 -11.28
N THR A 85 -16.92 3.03 -10.75
CA THR A 85 -17.44 2.92 -9.39
C THR A 85 -16.42 3.42 -8.36
N PHE A 86 -15.15 3.01 -8.50
CA PHE A 86 -14.08 3.50 -7.64
C PHE A 86 -13.91 5.02 -7.74
N THR A 87 -13.80 5.57 -8.96
CA THR A 87 -13.63 7.03 -9.13
C THR A 87 -14.83 7.84 -8.65
N SER A 88 -16.03 7.29 -8.74
CA SER A 88 -17.26 7.98 -8.31
C SER A 88 -17.45 8.03 -6.79
N THR A 89 -16.77 7.13 -6.06
CA THR A 89 -16.89 7.00 -4.60
C THR A 89 -15.70 7.58 -3.85
N VAL A 90 -14.56 7.79 -4.53
CA VAL A 90 -13.39 8.46 -3.95
C VAL A 90 -13.58 9.97 -4.02
N HIS A 91 -14.00 10.56 -2.90
CA HIS A 91 -13.93 12.00 -2.69
C HIS A 91 -12.52 12.37 -2.20
N TYR A 92 -11.72 13.00 -3.07
CA TYR A 92 -10.40 13.52 -2.70
C TYR A 92 -10.56 14.78 -1.83
N ASN A 93 -10.70 14.59 -0.51
CA ASN A 93 -10.64 15.67 0.49
C ASN A 93 -9.31 15.66 1.27
N GLU A 94 -8.31 14.92 0.80
CA GLU A 94 -6.99 14.90 1.45
C GLU A 94 -6.22 16.17 1.07
N ASP A 95 -6.10 17.10 2.03
CA ASP A 95 -5.13 18.16 1.93
C ASP A 95 -3.72 17.54 2.04
N PHE A 96 -3.03 17.47 0.90
CA PHE A 96 -1.66 16.98 0.82
C PHE A 96 -0.71 17.70 1.79
N ASN A 97 -1.02 18.95 2.15
CA ASN A 97 -0.23 19.75 3.07
C ASN A 97 -0.66 19.62 4.54
N ARG A 98 -1.66 18.80 4.88
CA ARG A 98 -2.07 18.55 6.27
C ARG A 98 -0.88 18.19 7.16
N ASN A 99 -0.02 17.29 6.66
CA ASN A 99 1.18 16.86 7.39
C ASN A 99 2.29 17.91 7.44
N LYS A 100 2.29 18.87 6.50
CA LYS A 100 3.25 19.98 6.46
C LYS A 100 3.10 20.87 7.68
N VAL A 101 1.88 21.07 8.16
CA VAL A 101 1.60 21.95 9.30
C VAL A 101 2.32 21.53 10.58
N ILE A 102 2.33 20.23 10.90
CA ILE A 102 3.09 19.71 12.04
C ILE A 102 4.60 19.78 11.80
N ALA A 103 5.03 19.49 10.57
CA ALA A 103 6.44 19.54 10.21
C ALA A 103 7.02 20.96 10.32
N ASP A 104 6.31 21.95 9.78
CA ASP A 104 6.69 23.38 9.89
C ASP A 104 6.77 23.78 11.37
N TYR A 105 5.76 23.44 12.18
CA TYR A 105 5.78 23.72 13.62
C TYR A 105 7.01 23.12 14.30
N LEU A 106 7.33 21.84 14.07
CA LEU A 106 8.50 21.20 14.69
C LEU A 106 9.80 21.89 14.29
N THR A 107 9.93 22.28 13.01
CA THR A 107 11.13 22.97 12.51
C THR A 107 11.32 24.38 13.09
N GLU A 108 10.21 25.06 13.43
CA GLU A 108 10.23 26.37 14.07
C GLU A 108 10.41 26.27 15.59
N TYR A 109 9.80 25.25 16.21
CA TYR A 109 9.83 24.99 17.65
C TYR A 109 11.22 24.55 18.13
N ASP A 110 11.88 23.67 17.38
CA ASP A 110 13.16 23.09 17.74
C ASP A 110 14.17 23.21 16.60
N SER A 111 15.12 24.15 16.74
CA SER A 111 16.16 24.38 15.73
C SER A 111 17.16 23.23 15.58
N ASP A 112 17.22 22.30 16.56
CA ASP A 112 18.09 21.13 16.54
C ASP A 112 17.32 19.82 16.26
N TYR A 113 16.07 19.89 15.77
CA TYR A 113 15.26 18.70 15.47
C TYR A 113 15.95 17.69 14.53
N MET A 114 16.89 18.16 13.70
CA MET A 114 17.67 17.33 12.79
C MET A 114 18.54 16.31 13.51
N SER A 115 19.02 16.61 14.72
CA SER A 115 19.84 15.70 15.54
C SER A 115 19.03 14.67 16.33
N LYS A 116 17.71 14.89 16.47
CA LYS A 116 16.81 14.12 17.36
C LYS A 116 15.98 13.08 16.61
N ASP A 117 15.60 11.99 17.27
CA ASP A 117 14.77 10.97 16.64
C ASP A 117 13.30 11.41 16.56
N VAL A 118 12.70 11.18 15.39
CA VAL A 118 11.28 11.50 15.11
C VAL A 118 10.58 10.24 14.63
N ALA A 119 9.62 9.75 15.41
CA ALA A 119 8.75 8.63 15.05
C ALA A 119 7.43 9.12 14.45
N VAL A 120 6.96 8.42 13.43
CA VAL A 120 5.71 8.75 12.72
C VAL A 120 5.05 7.48 12.16
N PHE A 121 3.74 7.50 11.97
CA PHE A 121 3.05 6.47 11.17
C PHE A 121 3.24 6.72 9.66
N ASN A 122 2.91 7.91 9.17
CA ASN A 122 3.00 8.28 7.75
C ASN A 122 4.40 8.78 7.34
N GLN A 123 5.37 7.86 7.30
CA GLN A 123 6.78 8.14 7.06
C GLN A 123 7.07 8.97 5.80
N ARG A 124 6.31 8.75 4.71
CA ARG A 124 6.61 9.37 3.41
C ARG A 124 6.44 10.89 3.46
N SER A 125 5.32 11.37 4.00
CA SER A 125 5.05 12.80 4.07
C SER A 125 6.03 13.50 5.00
N TYR A 126 6.30 12.93 6.17
CA TYR A 126 7.21 13.53 7.14
C TYR A 126 8.67 13.48 6.70
N ASN A 127 9.13 12.41 6.06
CA ASN A 127 10.47 12.39 5.45
C ASN A 127 10.63 13.52 4.41
N TRP A 128 9.58 13.79 3.63
CA TRP A 128 9.60 14.86 2.64
C TRP A 128 9.62 16.25 3.27
N PHE A 129 8.79 16.52 4.27
CA PHE A 129 8.68 17.85 4.88
C PHE A 129 9.82 18.14 5.87
N LEU A 130 10.19 17.17 6.72
CA LEU A 130 11.28 17.30 7.69
C LEU A 130 12.67 17.08 7.09
N LYS A 131 12.77 16.66 5.82
CA LYS A 131 14.03 16.43 5.11
C LYS A 131 14.99 15.46 5.81
N LYS A 132 14.46 14.55 6.63
CA LYS A 132 15.22 13.52 7.36
C LYS A 132 14.48 12.19 7.36
N TYR A 133 15.20 11.13 7.69
CA TYR A 133 14.58 9.83 7.95
C TYR A 133 13.81 9.87 9.27
N THR A 134 12.54 9.49 9.24
CA THR A 134 11.68 9.30 10.42
C THR A 134 11.51 7.80 10.71
N ILE A 135 11.32 7.44 11.97
CA ILE A 135 11.18 6.05 12.42
C ILE A 135 9.71 5.64 12.22
N PRO A 136 9.40 4.60 11.43
CA PRO A 136 8.03 4.14 11.27
C PRO A 136 7.56 3.41 12.53
N ILE A 137 6.52 3.92 13.18
CA ILE A 137 5.86 3.29 14.34
C ILE A 137 4.36 3.19 14.05
N THR A 138 3.81 2.00 14.27
CA THR A 138 2.37 1.72 14.18
C THR A 138 1.71 1.75 15.56
N ASP A 139 0.38 1.85 15.61
CA ASP A 139 -0.36 2.00 16.88
C ASP A 139 -0.23 0.79 17.82
N ASP A 140 0.09 -0.39 17.28
CA ASP A 140 0.40 -1.61 18.06
C ASP A 140 1.83 -1.60 18.64
N GLN A 141 2.65 -0.61 18.30
CA GLN A 141 4.04 -0.47 18.74
C GLN A 141 4.24 0.69 19.73
N LEU A 142 3.16 1.20 20.35
CA LEU A 142 3.25 2.29 21.32
C LEU A 142 4.06 1.92 22.57
N ASP A 143 4.04 0.66 23.01
CA ASP A 143 4.90 0.19 24.12
C ASP A 143 6.39 0.32 23.80
N TYR A 144 6.76 0.10 22.54
CA TYR A 144 8.13 0.32 22.07
C TYR A 144 8.46 1.81 22.06
N LEU A 145 7.54 2.67 21.60
CA LEU A 145 7.73 4.12 21.67
C LEU A 145 7.98 4.58 23.11
N GLU A 146 7.15 4.17 24.06
CA GLU A 146 7.28 4.57 25.48
C GLU A 146 8.60 4.12 26.11
N SER A 147 9.07 2.93 25.77
CA SER A 147 10.33 2.36 26.29
C SER A 147 11.60 2.80 25.54
N SER A 148 11.46 3.30 24.30
CA SER A 148 12.57 3.82 23.49
C SER A 148 13.06 5.19 23.97
N ASN A 149 14.15 5.72 23.39
CA ASN A 149 14.62 7.09 23.67
C ASN A 149 14.27 8.08 22.55
N ILE A 150 13.17 7.84 21.85
CA ILE A 150 12.75 8.66 20.70
C ILE A 150 12.22 10.00 21.19
N THR A 151 12.71 11.11 20.63
CA THR A 151 12.39 12.45 21.15
C THR A 151 11.01 12.93 20.76
N TYR A 152 10.64 12.79 19.49
CA TYR A 152 9.36 13.27 18.96
C TYR A 152 8.53 12.14 18.39
N TYR A 153 7.22 12.22 18.60
CA TYR A 153 6.25 11.32 17.97
C TYR A 153 5.13 12.12 17.32
N ILE A 154 4.82 11.84 16.05
CA ILE A 154 3.71 12.45 15.32
C ILE A 154 2.67 11.37 15.03
N SER A 155 1.43 11.64 15.44
CA SER A 155 0.32 10.71 15.34
C SER A 155 -0.89 11.32 14.63
N ASP A 156 -1.63 10.45 13.95
CA ASP A 156 -2.94 10.76 13.36
C ASP A 156 -4.08 10.60 14.40
N ASP A 157 -3.76 10.07 15.59
CA ASP A 157 -4.71 9.83 16.68
C ASP A 157 -4.24 10.42 18.02
N ASN A 158 -5.19 10.63 18.92
CA ASN A 158 -4.92 11.12 20.26
C ASN A 158 -4.62 9.95 21.21
N PHE A 159 -3.38 9.87 21.67
CA PHE A 159 -2.90 8.83 22.59
C PHE A 159 -2.52 9.44 23.93
N ASN A 160 -2.86 8.72 25.00
CA ASN A 160 -2.42 9.07 26.34
C ASN A 160 -1.10 8.35 26.64
N LEU A 161 0.01 9.02 26.34
CA LEU A 161 1.36 8.49 26.50
C LEU A 161 1.96 8.99 27.83
N SER A 162 2.44 8.07 28.66
CA SER A 162 2.97 8.34 29.99
C SER A 162 4.29 9.10 29.96
N ASN A 163 5.17 8.77 29.00
CA ASN A 163 6.51 9.35 28.87
C ASN A 163 6.57 10.51 27.85
N TYR A 164 5.42 10.99 27.36
CA TYR A 164 5.37 12.04 26.35
C TYR A 164 4.34 13.12 26.74
N THR A 165 4.62 14.35 26.37
CA THR A 165 3.69 15.48 26.47
C THR A 165 3.31 15.94 25.07
N MET A 166 2.02 16.16 24.85
CA MET A 166 1.53 16.76 23.61
C MET A 166 1.90 18.24 23.57
N ILE A 167 2.69 18.65 22.59
CA ILE A 167 3.17 20.03 22.45
C ILE A 167 2.42 20.80 21.35
N TYR A 168 1.80 20.10 20.39
CA TYR A 168 1.04 20.73 19.32
C TYR A 168 -0.05 19.82 18.77
N GLN A 169 -1.17 20.42 18.39
CA GLN A 169 -2.30 19.73 17.77
C GLN A 169 -2.89 20.62 16.68
N LYS A 170 -3.08 20.07 15.48
CA LYS A 170 -3.82 20.74 14.40
C LYS A 170 -4.39 19.74 13.41
N GLU A 171 -5.62 19.98 12.96
CA GLU A 171 -6.29 19.17 11.92
C GLU A 171 -6.29 17.67 12.25
N GLY A 172 -6.52 17.31 13.52
CA GLY A 172 -6.51 15.91 13.96
C GLY A 172 -5.15 15.22 13.86
N LEU A 173 -4.05 15.99 13.78
CA LEU A 173 -2.69 15.50 13.95
C LEU A 173 -2.16 15.98 15.30
N TYR A 174 -1.34 15.15 15.93
CA TYR A 174 -0.84 15.33 17.28
C TYR A 174 0.68 15.18 17.29
N LEU A 175 1.39 16.17 17.84
CA LEU A 175 2.83 16.14 18.05
C LEU A 175 3.11 15.99 19.54
N TYR A 176 3.89 14.98 19.87
CA TYR A 176 4.32 14.66 21.22
C TYR A 176 5.83 14.81 21.34
N GLU A 177 6.28 15.31 22.48
CA GLU A 177 7.68 15.41 22.88
C GLU A 177 7.91 14.57 24.14
N ARG A 178 9.02 13.84 24.18
CA ARG A 178 9.36 12.99 25.32
C ARG A 178 9.63 13.86 26.57
N ILE A 179 9.09 13.42 27.70
CA ILE A 179 9.38 14.03 29.00
C ILE A 179 10.78 13.56 29.43
N ASN A 180 11.71 14.50 29.55
CA ASN A 180 13.05 14.24 30.07
C ASN A 180 13.06 14.09 31.60
#